data_AF-A0A6N1YGW0-F1
#
_entry.id   AF-A0A6N1YGW0-F1
#
_cell.length_a   1.000
_cell.length_b   1.000
_cell.length_c   1.000
_cell.angle_alpha   90.00
_cell.angle_beta   90.00
_cell.angle_gamma   90.00
#
_symmetry.space_group_name_H-M   'P 1'
#
loop_
_entity.id
_entity.type
_entity.pdbx_description
1 polymer ?
#
loop_
_entity_poly.entity_id
_entity_poly.type
_entity_poly.pdbx_seq_one_letter_code
_entity_poly.pdbx_strand_id
1 'polypeptide(L)'
;MSKLVDTLSQSWLNIQTSLFPWLSEELGELTAKQQELITTLELIRIEEFILSSYGYPGRPPEDRTAIARAFVAKMIYNIPTTRALLDRLNTDISLRRICGWERKSDISAEWTFSRAFTEFSESHLPERVHESLIKAYYQGEIVGHNSRDSTAIEAREKPLKKEKVIKVPIKQRVRSCFLPTLSARMG
;
A
#
# COMPACT_ATOMS: atom_id res chain seq x y z
N MET A 1 -13.21 22.95 3.42
CA MET A 1 -12.17 22.63 4.43
C MET A 1 -12.72 22.19 5.80
N SER A 2 -13.79 22.77 6.37
CA SER A 2 -14.31 22.31 7.69
C SER A 2 -15.07 20.98 7.62
N LYS A 3 -15.98 20.82 6.65
CA LYS A 3 -16.89 19.66 6.58
C LYS A 3 -16.18 18.30 6.50
N LEU A 4 -15.07 18.22 5.77
CA LEU A 4 -14.32 16.98 5.65
C LEU A 4 -13.63 16.61 6.96
N VAL A 5 -12.94 17.57 7.57
CA VAL A 5 -12.28 17.36 8.86
C VAL A 5 -13.33 16.99 9.91
N ASP A 6 -14.50 17.63 9.91
CA ASP A 6 -15.58 17.35 10.85
C ASP A 6 -16.15 15.93 10.66
N THR A 7 -16.43 15.51 9.42
CA THR A 7 -16.98 14.18 9.11
C THR A 7 -15.98 13.05 9.38
N LEU A 8 -14.72 13.23 8.99
CA LEU A 8 -13.67 12.25 9.30
C LEU A 8 -13.40 12.20 10.81
N SER A 9 -13.42 13.35 11.51
CA SER A 9 -13.22 13.38 12.95
C SER A 9 -14.35 12.68 13.70
N GLN A 10 -15.61 12.86 13.29
CA GLN A 10 -16.75 12.14 13.87
C GLN A 10 -16.68 10.65 13.60
N SER A 11 -16.39 10.26 12.35
CA SER A 11 -16.25 8.84 11.98
C SER A 11 -15.12 8.17 12.76
N TRP A 12 -13.96 8.85 12.87
CA TRP A 12 -12.82 8.38 13.62
C TRP A 12 -13.11 8.25 15.13
N LEU A 13 -13.80 9.23 15.71
CA LEU A 13 -14.21 9.18 17.12
C LEU A 13 -15.14 7.98 17.38
N ASN A 14 -16.09 7.70 16.48
CA ASN A 14 -16.96 6.53 16.58
C ASN A 14 -16.17 5.21 16.47
N ILE A 15 -15.22 5.12 15.53
CA ILE A 15 -14.35 3.95 15.36
C ILE A 15 -13.54 3.70 16.65
N GLN A 16 -12.92 4.73 17.22
CA GLN A 16 -12.11 4.62 18.42
C GLN A 16 -12.91 4.31 19.68
N THR A 17 -14.08 4.93 19.85
CA THR A 17 -14.86 4.85 21.09
C THR A 17 -15.82 3.67 21.14
N SER A 18 -16.28 3.17 20.00
CA SER A 18 -17.28 2.09 19.95
C SER A 18 -16.73 0.83 19.28
N LEU A 19 -16.18 0.96 18.07
CA LEU A 19 -15.85 -0.20 17.25
C LEU A 19 -14.63 -0.97 17.75
N PHE A 20 -13.53 -0.29 18.08
CA PHE A 20 -12.32 -0.96 18.59
C PHE A 20 -12.52 -1.63 19.94
N PRO A 21 -13.16 -1.02 20.96
CA PRO A 21 -13.45 -1.70 22.21
C PRO A 21 -14.25 -2.98 21.99
N TRP A 22 -15.33 -2.92 21.21
CA TRP A 22 -16.16 -4.08 20.90
C TRP A 22 -15.37 -5.19 20.18
N LEU A 23 -14.56 -4.86 19.17
CA LEU A 23 -13.72 -5.84 18.48
C LEU A 23 -12.61 -6.40 19.38
N SER A 24 -12.08 -5.60 20.30
CA SER A 24 -11.03 -6.05 21.22
C SER A 24 -11.53 -7.04 22.26
N GLU A 25 -12.81 -6.96 22.64
CA GLU A 25 -13.45 -7.96 23.50
C GLU A 25 -13.57 -9.32 22.80
N GLU A 26 -13.88 -9.33 21.49
CA GLU A 26 -14.09 -10.55 20.71
C GLU A 26 -12.79 -11.17 20.14
N LEU A 27 -11.82 -10.33 19.75
CA LEU A 27 -10.59 -10.74 19.07
C LEU A 27 -9.35 -10.72 19.98
N GLY A 28 -9.44 -10.07 21.15
CA GLY A 28 -8.31 -9.74 22.00
C GLY A 28 -7.63 -8.43 21.60
N GLU A 29 -6.42 -8.20 22.11
CA GLU A 29 -5.67 -6.96 21.86
C GLU A 29 -5.42 -6.73 20.36
N LEU A 30 -5.94 -5.61 19.84
CA LEU A 30 -5.78 -5.23 18.43
C LEU A 30 -4.45 -4.52 18.21
N THR A 31 -3.63 -5.08 17.32
CA THR A 31 -2.39 -4.44 16.87
C THR A 31 -2.68 -3.21 16.00
N ALA A 32 -1.72 -2.27 15.92
CA ALA A 32 -1.86 -1.07 15.11
C ALA A 32 -2.18 -1.38 13.62
N LYS A 33 -1.59 -2.44 13.07
CA LYS A 33 -1.86 -2.89 11.69
C LYS A 33 -3.27 -3.44 11.49
N GLN A 34 -3.82 -4.12 12.50
CA GLN A 34 -5.21 -4.58 12.46
C GLN A 34 -6.19 -3.42 12.59
N GLN A 35 -5.90 -2.44 13.46
CA GLN A 35 -6.69 -1.22 13.57
C GLN A 35 -6.71 -0.42 12.26
N GLU A 36 -5.57 -0.32 11.58
CA GLU A 36 -5.46 0.28 10.24
C GLU A 36 -6.34 -0.46 9.22
N LEU A 37 -6.29 -1.80 9.22
CA LEU A 37 -7.14 -2.62 8.35
C LEU A 37 -8.63 -2.41 8.63
N ILE A 38 -9.04 -2.51 9.90
CA ILE A 38 -10.43 -2.37 10.32
C ILE A 38 -10.96 -0.98 9.93
N THR A 39 -10.21 0.08 10.24
CA THR A 39 -10.56 1.46 9.87
C THR A 39 -10.75 1.58 8.36
N THR A 40 -9.82 1.00 7.59
CA THR A 40 -9.86 1.08 6.14
C THR A 40 -11.09 0.35 5.58
N LEU A 41 -11.41 -0.84 6.11
CA LEU A 41 -12.62 -1.57 5.70
C LEU A 41 -13.90 -0.80 6.04
N GLU A 42 -13.96 -0.17 7.21
CA GLU A 42 -15.13 0.62 7.64
C GLU A 42 -15.32 1.89 6.80
N LEU A 43 -14.23 2.55 6.39
CA LEU A 43 -14.30 3.74 5.54
C LEU A 43 -14.65 3.38 4.09
N ILE A 44 -14.06 2.31 3.57
CA ILE A 44 -14.22 1.92 2.16
C ILE A 44 -15.55 1.20 1.91
N ARG A 45 -16.00 0.37 2.86
CA ARG A 45 -17.19 -0.49 2.74
C ARG A 45 -17.22 -1.24 1.41
N ILE A 46 -16.13 -1.97 1.15
CA ILE A 46 -15.86 -2.62 -0.15
C ILE A 46 -16.97 -3.58 -0.56
N GLU A 47 -17.75 -4.10 0.40
CA GLU A 47 -18.85 -5.02 0.12
C GLU A 47 -19.95 -4.40 -0.74
N GLU A 48 -20.15 -3.08 -0.68
CA GLU A 48 -21.19 -2.39 -1.44
C GLU A 48 -20.92 -2.39 -2.95
N PHE A 49 -19.67 -2.59 -3.36
CA PHE A 49 -19.24 -2.56 -4.76
C PHE A 49 -19.18 -3.94 -5.42
N ILE A 50 -19.41 -4.99 -4.62
CA ILE A 50 -19.40 -6.38 -5.08
C ILE A 50 -20.81 -6.73 -5.53
N LEU A 51 -20.92 -7.15 -6.79
CA LEU A 51 -22.19 -7.61 -7.33
C LEU A 51 -22.60 -8.90 -6.60
N SER A 52 -23.74 -8.87 -5.92
CA SER A 52 -24.33 -10.09 -5.39
C SER A 52 -24.80 -10.95 -6.55
N SER A 53 -24.25 -12.15 -6.67
CA SER A 53 -24.65 -13.16 -7.68
C SER A 53 -25.95 -13.88 -7.29
N TYR A 54 -26.71 -13.31 -6.36
CA TYR A 54 -27.94 -13.89 -5.83
C TYR A 54 -29.00 -13.91 -6.94
N GLY A 55 -29.35 -15.11 -7.43
CA GLY A 55 -30.39 -15.32 -8.43
C GLY A 55 -29.94 -15.87 -9.79
N TYR A 56 -28.64 -16.09 -10.02
CA TYR A 56 -28.18 -16.81 -11.21
C TYR A 56 -28.23 -18.34 -11.01
N PRO A 57 -28.63 -19.12 -12.01
CA PRO A 57 -28.59 -20.58 -11.92
C PRO A 57 -27.14 -21.08 -11.79
N GLY A 58 -26.81 -21.74 -10.69
CA GLY A 58 -25.47 -22.31 -10.44
C GLY A 58 -25.10 -22.43 -8.96
N ARG A 59 -23.90 -22.96 -8.66
CA ARG A 59 -23.31 -22.89 -7.31
C ARG A 59 -23.00 -21.42 -7.02
N PRO A 60 -23.48 -20.84 -5.91
CA PRO A 60 -23.12 -19.47 -5.56
C PRO A 60 -21.59 -19.40 -5.41
N PRO A 61 -20.93 -18.38 -5.97
CA PRO A 61 -19.50 -18.19 -5.79
C PRO A 61 -19.19 -18.08 -4.30
N GLU A 62 -18.08 -18.70 -3.87
CA GLU A 62 -17.55 -18.56 -2.51
C GLU A 62 -17.43 -17.08 -2.13
N ASP A 63 -17.68 -16.75 -0.85
CA ASP A 63 -17.91 -15.40 -0.33
C ASP A 63 -16.93 -14.36 -0.91
N ARG A 64 -17.37 -13.70 -1.99
CA ARG A 64 -16.58 -12.68 -2.70
C ARG A 64 -16.32 -11.47 -1.81
N THR A 65 -17.23 -11.20 -0.88
CA THR A 65 -17.10 -10.18 0.17
C THR A 65 -15.90 -10.43 1.07
N ALA A 66 -15.74 -11.66 1.58
CA ALA A 66 -14.59 -12.03 2.41
C ALA A 66 -13.28 -11.98 1.61
N ILE A 67 -13.30 -12.42 0.35
CA ILE A 67 -12.13 -12.35 -0.54
C ILE A 67 -11.75 -10.90 -0.85
N ALA A 68 -12.72 -9.99 -1.01
CA ALA A 68 -12.47 -8.57 -1.21
C ALA A 68 -11.90 -7.88 0.05
N ARG A 69 -12.39 -8.22 1.24
CA ARG A 69 -11.77 -7.77 2.50
C ARG A 69 -10.32 -8.25 2.61
N ALA A 70 -10.06 -9.50 2.24
CA ALA A 70 -8.71 -10.04 2.19
C ALA A 70 -7.83 -9.38 1.12
N PHE A 71 -8.41 -8.90 0.01
CA PHE A 71 -7.71 -8.10 -0.99
C PHE A 71 -7.23 -6.76 -0.39
N VAL A 72 -8.08 -6.07 0.37
CA VAL A 72 -7.68 -4.86 1.11
C VAL A 72 -6.59 -5.18 2.14
N ALA A 73 -6.74 -6.27 2.89
CA ALA A 73 -5.73 -6.74 3.82
C ALA A 73 -4.38 -7.01 3.13
N LYS A 74 -4.39 -7.64 1.95
CA LYS A 74 -3.17 -7.85 1.16
C LYS A 74 -2.41 -6.54 0.90
N MET A 75 -3.13 -5.46 0.58
CA MET A 75 -2.55 -4.16 0.30
C MET A 75 -1.97 -3.48 1.56
N ILE A 76 -2.69 -3.49 2.67
CA ILE A 76 -2.26 -2.84 3.94
C ILE A 76 -1.06 -3.55 4.57
N TYR A 77 -1.03 -4.88 4.47
CA TYR A 77 0.09 -5.69 4.94
C TYR A 77 1.23 -5.79 3.92
N ASN A 78 1.09 -5.17 2.74
CA ASN A 78 2.05 -5.20 1.63
C ASN A 78 2.51 -6.62 1.29
N ILE A 79 1.55 -7.56 1.22
CA ILE A 79 1.84 -8.97 0.95
C ILE A 79 1.91 -9.17 -0.58
N PRO A 80 3.03 -9.62 -1.14
CA PRO A 80 3.20 -9.67 -2.59
C PRO A 80 2.37 -10.79 -3.25
N THR A 81 2.33 -11.98 -2.64
CA THR A 81 1.76 -13.18 -3.25
C THR A 81 0.46 -13.64 -2.59
N THR A 82 -0.40 -14.31 -3.35
CA THR A 82 -1.63 -14.95 -2.87
C THR A 82 -1.36 -16.05 -1.84
N ARG A 83 -0.29 -16.84 -2.04
CA ARG A 83 0.14 -17.88 -1.08
C ARG A 83 0.49 -17.31 0.27
N ALA A 84 1.31 -16.26 0.30
CA ALA A 84 1.69 -15.62 1.56
C ALA A 84 0.47 -15.02 2.28
N LEU A 85 -0.53 -14.54 1.55
CA LEU A 85 -1.80 -14.10 2.13
C LEU A 85 -2.56 -15.26 2.79
N LEU A 86 -2.70 -16.39 2.09
CA LEU A 86 -3.35 -17.59 2.63
C LEU A 86 -2.63 -18.17 3.84
N ASP A 87 -1.30 -18.24 3.81
CA ASP A 87 -0.48 -18.71 4.94
C ASP A 87 -0.71 -17.82 6.17
N ARG A 88 -0.82 -16.50 5.96
CA ARG A 88 -1.09 -15.54 7.02
C ARG A 88 -2.51 -15.66 7.58
N LEU A 89 -3.53 -15.84 6.73
CA LEU A 89 -4.92 -16.08 7.15
C LEU A 89 -5.09 -17.41 7.92
N ASN A 90 -4.28 -18.41 7.59
CA ASN A 90 -4.27 -19.69 8.29
C ASN A 90 -3.60 -19.61 9.67
N THR A 91 -2.59 -18.75 9.80
CA THR A 91 -1.82 -18.57 11.04
C THR A 91 -2.53 -17.61 12.00
N ASP A 92 -2.96 -16.45 11.50
CA ASP A 92 -3.51 -15.37 12.30
C ASP A 92 -5.05 -15.44 12.37
N ILE A 93 -5.56 -15.75 13.56
CA ILE A 93 -7.00 -15.88 13.83
C ILE A 93 -7.70 -14.53 13.72
N SER A 94 -7.06 -13.47 14.20
CA SER A 94 -7.65 -12.13 14.24
C SER A 94 -7.84 -11.58 12.83
N LEU A 95 -6.80 -11.66 11.99
CA LEU A 95 -6.86 -11.27 10.58
C LEU A 95 -7.95 -12.04 9.82
N ARG A 96 -8.05 -13.34 10.08
CA ARG A 96 -9.05 -14.22 9.45
C ARG A 96 -10.48 -13.77 9.81
N ARG A 97 -10.74 -13.50 11.09
CA ARG A 97 -12.05 -13.01 11.56
C ARG A 97 -12.37 -11.62 11.02
N ILE A 98 -11.41 -10.70 10.98
CA ILE A 98 -11.58 -9.36 10.38
C ILE A 98 -12.00 -9.48 8.91
N CYS A 99 -11.42 -10.42 8.16
CA CYS A 99 -11.80 -10.65 6.77
C CYS A 99 -13.19 -11.31 6.64
N GLY A 100 -13.76 -11.86 7.71
CA GLY A 100 -15.10 -12.48 7.73
C GLY A 100 -15.11 -14.02 7.75
N TRP A 101 -13.96 -14.67 7.95
CA TRP A 101 -13.90 -16.13 8.11
C TRP A 101 -13.79 -16.52 9.57
N GLU A 102 -14.66 -17.43 10.03
CA GLU A 102 -14.58 -17.96 11.39
C GLU A 102 -13.56 -19.12 11.46
N ARG A 103 -13.72 -20.11 10.58
CA ARG A 103 -12.92 -21.33 10.58
C ARG A 103 -11.89 -21.32 9.47
N LYS A 104 -10.83 -22.13 9.64
CA LYS A 104 -9.82 -22.34 8.58
C LYS A 104 -10.39 -23.07 7.37
N SER A 105 -11.41 -23.91 7.58
CA SER A 105 -12.12 -24.64 6.51
C SER A 105 -12.87 -23.75 5.54
N ASP A 106 -13.23 -22.54 5.98
CA ASP A 106 -14.07 -21.63 5.21
C ASP A 106 -13.22 -20.77 4.25
N ILE A 107 -11.89 -20.81 4.41
CA ILE A 107 -10.95 -20.14 3.53
C ILE A 107 -10.95 -20.86 2.19
N SER A 108 -11.28 -20.12 1.14
CA SER A 108 -11.25 -20.63 -0.22
C SER A 108 -9.82 -20.94 -0.69
N ALA A 109 -9.71 -21.84 -1.66
CA ALA A 109 -8.43 -22.26 -2.20
C ALA A 109 -7.75 -21.16 -3.03
N GLU A 110 -6.44 -21.30 -3.24
CA GLU A 110 -5.62 -20.30 -3.98
C GLU A 110 -6.18 -19.97 -5.37
N TRP A 111 -6.69 -20.97 -6.09
CA TRP A 111 -7.27 -20.76 -7.42
C TRP A 111 -8.54 -19.89 -7.38
N THR A 112 -9.33 -19.96 -6.30
CA THR A 112 -10.50 -19.08 -6.10
C THR A 112 -10.08 -17.63 -5.90
N PHE A 113 -9.04 -17.41 -5.07
CA PHE A 113 -8.46 -16.08 -4.85
C PHE A 113 -7.91 -15.49 -6.13
N SER A 114 -7.15 -16.26 -6.90
CA SER A 114 -6.61 -15.78 -8.18
C SER A 114 -7.72 -15.35 -9.13
N ARG A 115 -8.78 -16.15 -9.27
CA ARG A 115 -9.93 -15.81 -10.11
C ARG A 115 -10.65 -14.55 -9.63
N ALA A 116 -10.88 -14.43 -8.32
CA ALA A 116 -11.51 -13.26 -7.72
C ALA A 116 -10.69 -11.98 -7.95
N PHE A 117 -9.36 -12.05 -7.78
CA PHE A 117 -8.49 -10.88 -7.99
C PHE A 117 -8.43 -10.45 -9.45
N THR A 118 -8.47 -11.40 -10.39
CA THR A 118 -8.64 -11.08 -11.82
C THR A 118 -9.97 -10.36 -12.06
N GLU A 119 -11.07 -10.88 -11.53
CA GLU A 119 -12.40 -10.28 -11.63
C GLU A 119 -12.46 -8.86 -11.02
N PHE A 120 -11.83 -8.65 -9.85
CA PHE A 120 -11.74 -7.33 -9.21
C PHE A 120 -10.92 -6.33 -10.03
N SER A 121 -9.88 -6.80 -10.71
CA SER A 121 -9.04 -5.96 -11.57
C SER A 121 -9.79 -5.59 -12.86
N GLU A 122 -10.46 -6.54 -13.50
CA GLU A 122 -11.26 -6.32 -14.72
C GLU A 122 -12.45 -5.40 -14.46
N SER A 123 -13.07 -5.53 -13.28
CA SER A 123 -14.18 -4.67 -12.86
C SER A 123 -13.74 -3.30 -12.33
N HIS A 124 -12.44 -3.02 -12.28
CA HIS A 124 -11.86 -1.79 -11.73
C HIS A 124 -12.40 -1.46 -10.33
N LEU A 125 -12.51 -2.50 -9.48
CA LEU A 125 -13.10 -2.38 -8.15
C LEU A 125 -12.41 -1.31 -7.29
N PRO A 126 -11.06 -1.25 -7.19
CA PRO A 126 -10.38 -0.21 -6.41
C PRO A 126 -10.66 1.20 -6.94
N GLU A 127 -10.68 1.38 -8.26
CA GLU A 127 -10.92 2.68 -8.88
C GLU A 127 -12.35 3.16 -8.64
N ARG A 128 -13.35 2.27 -8.72
CA ARG A 128 -14.75 2.59 -8.45
C ARG A 128 -14.98 2.98 -7.00
N VAL A 129 -14.37 2.23 -6.07
CA VAL A 129 -14.36 2.54 -4.64
C VAL A 129 -13.72 3.90 -4.38
N HIS A 130 -12.58 4.16 -5.01
CA HIS A 130 -11.88 5.42 -4.83
C HIS A 130 -12.70 6.59 -5.38
N GLU A 131 -13.29 6.43 -6.56
CA GLU A 131 -14.17 7.41 -7.18
C GLU A 131 -15.39 7.72 -6.30
N SER A 132 -16.04 6.70 -5.72
CA SER A 132 -17.19 6.91 -4.84
C SER A 132 -16.81 7.65 -3.56
N LEU A 133 -15.64 7.36 -2.98
CA LEU A 133 -15.14 8.09 -1.81
C LEU A 133 -14.87 9.56 -2.14
N ILE A 134 -14.24 9.84 -3.29
CA ILE A 134 -14.02 11.21 -3.74
C ILE A 134 -15.36 11.93 -3.93
N LYS A 135 -16.33 11.29 -4.59
CA LYS A 135 -17.67 11.87 -4.77
C LYS A 135 -18.38 12.10 -3.43
N ALA A 136 -18.29 11.17 -2.49
CA ALA A 136 -18.96 11.31 -1.20
C ALA A 136 -18.40 12.46 -0.34
N TYR A 137 -17.07 12.62 -0.30
CA TYR A 137 -16.42 13.54 0.64
C TYR A 137 -15.89 14.84 0.00
N TYR A 138 -15.56 14.83 -1.30
CA TYR A 138 -14.93 15.96 -2.00
C TYR A 138 -15.81 16.56 -3.10
N GLN A 139 -17.06 16.14 -3.25
CA GLN A 139 -17.96 16.75 -4.24
C GLN A 139 -18.18 18.24 -3.93
N GLY A 140 -17.66 19.10 -4.81
CA GLY A 140 -17.77 20.55 -4.71
C GLY A 140 -16.66 21.25 -3.93
N GLU A 141 -15.65 20.51 -3.42
CA GLU A 141 -14.44 21.12 -2.86
C GLU A 141 -13.30 21.13 -3.89
N ILE A 142 -12.65 22.28 -4.08
CA ILE A 142 -11.46 22.39 -4.94
C ILE A 142 -10.26 21.93 -4.12
N VAL A 143 -9.76 20.73 -4.42
CA VAL A 143 -8.58 20.16 -3.75
C VAL A 143 -7.33 20.43 -4.58
N GLY A 144 -6.61 21.47 -4.18
CA GLY A 144 -5.38 21.88 -4.86
C GLY A 144 -5.61 22.44 -6.27
N HIS A 145 -4.57 23.02 -6.84
CA HIS A 145 -4.55 23.43 -8.25
C HIS A 145 -3.70 22.43 -9.01
N ASN A 146 -4.31 21.68 -9.91
CA ASN A 146 -3.55 20.78 -10.77
C ASN A 146 -3.00 21.55 -11.98
N SER A 147 -1.90 22.27 -11.78
CA SER A 147 -1.16 22.93 -12.87
C SER A 147 -0.33 21.90 -13.63
N ARG A 148 -0.95 21.15 -14.56
CA ARG A 148 -0.24 20.34 -15.55
C ARG A 148 0.14 21.21 -16.74
N ASP A 149 1.38 21.67 -16.74
CA ASP A 149 2.01 22.26 -17.92
C ASP A 149 3.05 21.28 -18.48
N SER A 150 3.08 21.12 -19.80
CA SER A 150 4.01 20.23 -20.49
C SER A 150 4.99 21.10 -21.27
N THR A 151 6.22 21.25 -20.79
CA THR A 151 7.28 21.91 -21.54
C THR A 151 8.05 20.86 -22.35
N ALA A 152 8.19 21.11 -23.65
CA ALA A 152 9.05 20.29 -24.50
C ALA A 152 10.50 20.45 -24.03
N ILE A 153 11.05 19.42 -23.39
CA ILE A 153 12.47 19.38 -23.04
C ILE A 153 13.21 18.84 -24.27
N GLU A 154 14.09 19.65 -24.86
CA GLU A 154 14.97 19.18 -25.93
C GLU A 154 15.93 18.11 -25.39
N ALA A 155 15.59 16.85 -25.62
CA ALA A 155 16.47 15.74 -25.31
C ALA A 155 17.61 15.69 -26.33
N ARG A 156 18.87 15.65 -25.87
CA ARG A 156 20.01 15.33 -26.74
C ARG A 156 19.97 13.84 -27.09
N GLU A 157 19.49 13.52 -28.29
CA GLU A 157 19.26 12.14 -28.74
C GLU A 157 20.56 11.31 -28.94
N LYS A 158 21.74 11.95 -28.97
CA LYS A 158 23.04 11.26 -29.04
C LYS A 158 24.08 11.90 -28.12
N PRO A 159 24.85 11.10 -27.35
CA PRO A 159 26.01 11.61 -26.65
C PRO A 159 27.03 12.15 -27.66
N LEU A 160 27.27 13.46 -27.63
CA LEU A 160 28.35 14.07 -28.41
C LEU A 160 29.68 13.45 -27.96
N LYS A 161 30.44 12.97 -28.95
CA LYS A 161 31.73 12.29 -28.76
C LYS A 161 32.66 13.26 -28.01
N LYS A 162 33.09 12.89 -26.79
CA LYS A 162 34.08 13.67 -26.04
C LYS A 162 35.36 13.75 -26.88
N GLU A 163 35.75 14.96 -27.24
CA GLU A 163 37.06 15.20 -27.87
C GLU A 163 38.15 14.74 -26.89
N LYS A 164 39.11 13.96 -27.41
CA LYS A 164 40.22 13.47 -26.61
C LYS A 164 41.11 14.66 -26.25
N VAL A 165 41.04 15.10 -25.00
CA VAL A 165 42.04 16.00 -24.44
C VAL A 165 43.40 15.32 -24.58
N ILE A 166 44.27 15.91 -25.41
CA ILE A 166 45.66 15.48 -25.56
C ILE A 166 46.31 15.65 -24.19
N LYS A 167 46.58 14.55 -23.49
CA LYS A 167 47.35 14.56 -22.25
C LYS A 167 48.78 14.96 -22.60
N VAL A 168 49.15 16.21 -22.31
CA VAL A 168 50.56 16.63 -22.33
C VAL A 168 51.29 15.83 -21.26
N PRO A 169 52.41 15.14 -21.57
CA PRO A 169 53.09 14.30 -20.60
C PRO A 169 53.67 15.14 -19.48
N ILE A 170 53.25 14.83 -18.25
CA ILE A 170 53.76 15.44 -17.02
C ILE A 170 55.22 15.00 -16.84
N LYS A 171 56.13 15.98 -16.89
CA LYS A 171 57.57 15.79 -16.66
C LYS A 171 57.80 15.44 -15.18
N GLN A 172 58.26 14.21 -14.91
CA GLN A 172 58.57 13.75 -13.56
C GLN A 172 59.68 14.61 -12.96
N ARG A 173 59.40 15.31 -11.85
CA ARG A 173 60.42 15.99 -11.04
C ARG A 173 60.97 15.01 -10.01
N VAL A 174 62.30 14.91 -10.00
CA VAL A 174 63.13 14.02 -9.20
C VAL A 174 62.91 14.26 -7.69
N ARG A 175 62.78 13.18 -6.92
CA ARG A 175 62.65 13.19 -5.45
C ARG A 175 63.95 13.70 -4.81
N SER A 176 63.91 14.82 -4.10
CA SER A 176 64.94 15.15 -3.12
C SER A 176 64.53 14.61 -1.75
N CYS A 177 65.38 13.76 -1.18
CA CYS A 177 65.23 13.12 0.12
C CYS A 177 65.01 14.14 1.24
N PHE A 178 63.97 13.91 2.05
CA PHE A 178 63.72 14.61 3.30
C PHE A 178 64.58 13.94 4.39
N LEU A 179 65.53 14.69 4.97
CA LEU A 179 66.27 14.27 6.16
C LEU A 179 65.30 14.29 7.38
N PRO A 180 65.17 13.20 8.15
CA PRO A 180 64.36 13.22 9.37
C PRO A 180 65.14 13.89 10.51
N THR A 181 64.58 14.94 11.09
CA THR A 181 65.05 15.52 12.35
C THR A 181 64.68 14.58 13.51
N LEU A 182 65.67 13.89 14.08
CA LEU A 182 65.51 13.18 15.35
C LEU A 182 65.43 14.19 16.50
N SER A 183 64.28 14.25 17.15
CA SER A 183 64.14 14.74 18.51
C SER A 183 64.61 13.64 19.47
N ALA A 184 65.66 13.91 20.25
CA ALA A 184 66.06 13.07 21.37
C ALA A 184 66.12 13.92 22.65
N ARG A 185 65.50 13.37 23.70
CA ARG A 185 65.27 13.92 25.03
C ARG A 185 66.55 14.02 25.86
N MET A 186 66.44 14.88 26.87
CA MET A 186 67.26 15.07 28.08
C MET A 186 67.78 13.77 28.71
N GLY A 187 68.98 13.86 29.30
CA GLY A 187 69.61 12.87 30.15
C GLY A 187 71.11 13.09 30.24
#